data_AF-A0A0U5GQQ1-F1
#
_entry.id   AF-A0A0U5GQQ1-F1
#
_cell.length_a   1.000
_cell.length_b   1.000
_cell.length_c   1.000
_cell.angle_alpha   90.00
_cell.angle_beta   90.00
_cell.angle_gamma   90.00
#
_symmetry.space_group_name_H-M   'P 1'
#
loop_
_entity.id
_entity.type
_entity.pdbx_description
1 polymer ?
#
loop_
_entity_poly.entity_id
_entity_poly.type
_entity_poly.pdbx_seq_one_letter_code
_entity_poly.pdbx_strand_id
1 'polypeptide(L)'
;MPGSVLEHIQDQLVFPSPPTPSQTMQLESLDDETVSWYYYLSDIAARHLINNILRFIANTNAEEPPTEPEARSLLQNHKIFRSQLDAWHQSLPLQISFPPPTSTLEPEPDQCKRILRARYLVILELLCRPFVRICLNHRLSLPDSLIDEIASVASYGLQCCVWRLQAVRTVPRLDHGVWIWVRNSTACSMILLGAARSSLYPELNGAARLWLPGNWRDDVLAFLSGMEMFSREPRGGVMHCYRLISSSLEGFQNKDT
;
A
#
# COMPACT_ATOMS: atom_id res chain seq x y z
N MET A 1 -42.71 -21.87 9.86
CA MET A 1 -41.34 -21.42 9.54
C MET A 1 -41.48 -20.30 8.52
N PRO A 2 -41.05 -19.06 8.79
CA PRO A 2 -41.05 -18.01 7.78
C PRO A 2 -40.00 -18.36 6.71
N GLY A 3 -40.37 -18.28 5.44
CA GLY A 3 -39.49 -18.50 4.29
C GLY A 3 -38.29 -17.55 4.32
N SER A 4 -37.15 -18.03 3.84
CA SER A 4 -35.91 -17.26 3.77
C SER A 4 -36.13 -16.01 2.89
N VAL A 5 -35.66 -14.85 3.35
CA VAL A 5 -35.65 -13.59 2.56
C VAL A 5 -34.91 -13.74 1.21
N LEU A 6 -34.13 -14.82 1.07
CA LEU A 6 -33.38 -15.15 -0.15
C LEU A 6 -34.18 -15.96 -1.18
N GLU A 7 -35.41 -16.41 -0.88
CA GLU A 7 -36.23 -17.20 -1.83
C GLU A 7 -36.72 -16.37 -3.04
N HIS A 8 -36.62 -15.04 -3.00
CA HIS A 8 -37.06 -14.15 -4.07
C HIS A 8 -35.93 -13.49 -4.88
N ILE A 9 -34.66 -13.82 -4.62
CA ILE A 9 -33.55 -13.34 -5.46
C ILE A 9 -33.38 -14.31 -6.64
N GLN A 10 -34.39 -14.35 -7.51
CA GLN A 10 -34.23 -14.78 -8.91
C GLN A 10 -33.85 -13.56 -9.77
N ASP A 11 -32.97 -12.70 -9.26
CA ASP A 11 -32.24 -11.80 -10.13
C ASP A 11 -31.37 -12.70 -11.01
N GLN A 12 -31.76 -12.84 -12.27
CA GLN A 12 -30.85 -13.35 -13.29
C GLN A 12 -29.57 -12.55 -13.14
N LEU A 13 -28.50 -13.21 -12.69
CA LEU A 13 -27.15 -12.66 -12.72
C LEU A 13 -26.78 -12.53 -14.20
N VAL A 14 -27.29 -11.48 -14.84
CA VAL A 14 -26.86 -11.06 -16.17
C VAL A 14 -25.48 -10.47 -15.95
N PHE A 15 -24.47 -11.32 -16.06
CA PHE A 15 -23.10 -10.85 -16.11
C PHE A 15 -22.97 -9.98 -17.36
N PRO A 16 -22.40 -8.78 -17.24
CA PRO A 16 -22.21 -7.92 -18.40
C PRO A 16 -21.35 -8.68 -19.41
N SER A 17 -21.64 -8.54 -20.70
CA SER A 17 -20.85 -9.15 -21.77
C SER A 17 -19.75 -8.20 -22.21
N PRO A 18 -18.52 -8.67 -22.48
CA PRO A 18 -17.40 -7.79 -22.82
C PRO A 18 -17.77 -6.92 -24.04
N PRO A 19 -17.32 -5.65 -24.08
CA PRO A 19 -17.67 -4.74 -25.15
C PRO A 19 -17.15 -5.31 -26.47
N THR A 20 -17.98 -5.27 -27.50
CA THR A 20 -17.57 -5.73 -28.82
C THR A 20 -16.51 -4.76 -29.34
N PRO A 21 -15.34 -5.22 -29.81
CA PRO A 21 -14.32 -4.33 -30.34
C PRO A 21 -14.81 -3.75 -31.68
N SER A 22 -15.61 -2.68 -31.62
CA SER A 22 -16.01 -1.93 -32.81
C SER A 22 -14.76 -1.31 -33.41
N GLN A 23 -14.40 -1.79 -34.59
CA GLN A 23 -13.38 -1.22 -35.46
C GLN A 23 -13.67 0.28 -35.60
N THR A 24 -12.67 1.13 -35.29
CA THR A 24 -12.73 2.60 -35.19
C THR A 24 -13.21 3.20 -33.86
N MET A 25 -12.55 2.85 -32.75
CA MET A 25 -12.54 3.72 -31.57
C MET A 25 -11.75 4.99 -31.88
N GLN A 26 -12.45 6.05 -32.29
CA GLN A 26 -11.95 7.41 -32.12
C GLN A 26 -11.70 7.62 -30.62
N LEU A 27 -10.45 7.91 -30.28
CA LEU A 27 -9.85 7.88 -28.94
C LEU A 27 -10.45 8.90 -27.94
N GLU A 28 -11.46 9.67 -28.35
CA GLU A 28 -11.93 10.88 -27.63
C GLU A 28 -13.23 10.68 -26.85
N SER A 29 -13.99 9.61 -27.06
CA SER A 29 -15.17 9.31 -26.23
C SER A 29 -15.41 7.80 -26.11
N LEU A 30 -14.64 7.11 -25.26
CA LEU A 30 -15.06 5.79 -24.79
C LEU A 30 -16.38 5.95 -24.02
N ASP A 31 -17.32 5.05 -24.26
CA ASP A 31 -18.55 5.03 -23.47
C ASP A 31 -18.26 4.59 -22.01
N ASP A 32 -19.09 5.03 -21.06
CA ASP A 32 -18.94 4.74 -19.63
C ASP A 32 -18.88 3.24 -19.30
N GLU A 33 -19.59 2.41 -20.07
CA GLU A 33 -19.55 0.95 -19.99
C GLU A 33 -18.16 0.43 -20.36
N THR A 34 -17.61 0.85 -21.50
CA THR A 34 -16.26 0.48 -21.93
C THR A 34 -15.19 0.90 -20.92
N VAL A 35 -15.29 2.11 -20.35
CA VAL A 35 -14.37 2.58 -19.30
C VAL A 35 -14.48 1.69 -18.05
N SER A 36 -15.71 1.34 -17.66
CA SER A 36 -15.95 0.44 -16.53
C SER A 36 -15.34 -0.95 -16.75
N TRP A 37 -15.45 -1.48 -17.98
CA TRP A 37 -14.83 -2.75 -18.37
C TRP A 37 -13.31 -2.72 -18.22
N TYR A 38 -12.64 -1.70 -18.77
CA TYR A 38 -11.19 -1.56 -18.62
C TYR A 38 -10.78 -1.39 -17.15
N TYR A 39 -11.56 -0.64 -16.38
CA TYR A 39 -11.34 -0.49 -14.95
C TYR A 39 -11.37 -1.85 -14.22
N TYR A 40 -12.42 -2.65 -14.42
CA TYR A 40 -12.54 -3.95 -13.75
C TYR A 40 -11.44 -4.92 -14.15
N LEU A 41 -11.09 -5.00 -15.45
CA LEU A 41 -9.97 -5.82 -15.91
C LEU A 41 -8.66 -5.39 -15.25
N SER A 42 -8.42 -4.08 -15.15
CA SER A 42 -7.23 -3.52 -14.52
C SER A 42 -7.18 -3.81 -13.02
N ASP A 43 -8.29 -3.69 -12.28
CA ASP A 43 -8.36 -3.99 -10.84
C ASP A 43 -8.17 -5.49 -10.56
N ILE A 44 -8.76 -6.36 -11.39
CA ILE A 44 -8.58 -7.82 -11.29
C ILE A 44 -7.11 -8.19 -11.52
N ALA A 45 -6.48 -7.65 -12.57
CA ALA A 45 -5.06 -7.87 -12.83
C ALA A 45 -4.17 -7.41 -11.66
N ALA A 46 -4.45 -6.23 -11.10
CA ALA A 46 -3.76 -5.75 -9.91
C ALA A 46 -3.95 -6.68 -8.71
N ARG A 47 -5.16 -7.22 -8.53
CA ARG A 47 -5.47 -8.16 -7.45
C ARG A 47 -4.69 -9.47 -7.58
N HIS A 48 -4.54 -10.00 -8.80
CA HIS A 48 -3.69 -11.15 -9.04
C HIS A 48 -2.22 -10.87 -8.71
N LEU A 49 -1.71 -9.72 -9.13
CA LEU A 49 -0.34 -9.30 -8.80
C LEU A 49 -0.12 -9.19 -7.29
N ILE A 50 -1.05 -8.54 -6.57
CA ILE A 50 -1.03 -8.47 -5.09
C ILE A 50 -0.98 -9.87 -4.48
N ASN A 51 -1.84 -10.79 -4.94
CA ASN A 51 -1.91 -12.14 -4.38
C ASN A 51 -0.60 -12.93 -4.63
N ASN A 52 0.02 -12.76 -5.80
CA ASN A 52 1.29 -13.40 -6.12
C ASN A 52 2.42 -12.87 -5.23
N ILE A 53 2.47 -11.55 -5.02
CA ILE A 53 3.44 -10.92 -4.12
C ILE A 53 3.22 -11.40 -2.68
N LEU A 54 1.99 -11.43 -2.19
CA LEU A 54 1.69 -11.91 -0.83
C LEU A 54 2.10 -13.36 -0.62
N ARG A 55 1.89 -14.24 -1.61
CA ARG A 55 2.37 -15.64 -1.56
C ARG A 55 3.89 -15.71 -1.49
N PHE A 56 4.58 -14.90 -2.30
CA PHE A 56 6.03 -14.80 -2.27
C PHE A 56 6.55 -14.32 -0.91
N ILE A 57 5.96 -13.27 -0.35
CA ILE A 57 6.31 -12.73 0.97
C ILE A 57 6.05 -13.77 2.06
N ALA A 58 4.92 -14.47 2.02
CA ALA A 58 4.58 -15.52 2.99
C ALA A 58 5.59 -16.69 2.97
N ASN A 59 6.16 -16.98 1.80
CA ASN A 59 7.19 -18.01 1.65
C ASN A 59 8.61 -17.52 1.99
N THR A 60 8.78 -16.22 2.29
CA THR A 60 10.06 -15.66 2.71
C THR A 60 10.16 -15.77 4.24
N ASN A 61 11.15 -16.54 4.73
CA ASN A 61 11.41 -16.68 6.17
C ASN A 61 11.85 -15.33 6.74
N ALA A 62 10.99 -14.71 7.54
CA ALA A 62 11.22 -13.36 8.06
C ALA A 62 11.47 -13.34 9.58
N GLU A 63 11.59 -14.51 10.19
CA GLU A 63 11.95 -14.68 11.61
C GLU A 63 13.46 -14.73 11.82
N GLU A 64 14.22 -15.12 10.78
CA GLU A 64 15.68 -15.20 10.81
C GLU A 64 16.29 -14.14 9.89
N PRO A 65 17.52 -13.65 10.19
CA PRO A 65 18.25 -12.79 9.27
C PRO A 65 18.54 -13.54 7.96
N PRO A 66 18.36 -12.91 6.79
CA PRO A 66 18.59 -13.59 5.51
C PRO A 66 20.06 -13.89 5.32
N THR A 67 20.34 -15.06 4.75
CA THR A 67 21.65 -15.37 4.17
C THR A 67 21.88 -14.54 2.90
N GLU A 68 23.13 -14.43 2.45
CA GLU A 68 23.46 -13.73 1.21
C GLU A 68 22.68 -14.22 -0.04
N PRO A 69 22.57 -15.54 -0.33
CA PRO A 69 21.79 -16.01 -1.47
C PRO A 69 20.29 -15.68 -1.35
N GLU A 70 19.72 -15.72 -0.14
CA GLU A 70 18.32 -15.36 0.09
C GLU A 70 18.09 -13.86 -0.13
N ALA A 71 18.99 -13.01 0.37
CA ALA A 71 18.95 -11.57 0.15
C ALA A 71 19.03 -11.22 -1.35
N ARG A 72 19.93 -11.88 -2.10
CA ARG A 72 20.05 -11.69 -3.56
C ARG A 72 18.81 -12.17 -4.30
N SER A 73 18.26 -13.33 -3.92
CA SER A 73 17.01 -13.84 -4.47
C SER A 73 15.84 -12.88 -4.21
N LEU A 74 15.76 -12.30 -3.00
CA LEU A 74 14.73 -11.33 -2.65
C LEU A 74 14.82 -10.07 -3.53
N LEU A 75 16.04 -9.54 -3.75
CA LEU A 75 16.27 -8.40 -4.65
C LEU A 75 15.91 -8.71 -6.11
N GLN A 76 16.23 -9.92 -6.58
CA GLN A 76 15.87 -10.35 -7.94
C GLN A 76 14.35 -10.45 -8.10
N ASN A 77 13.65 -11.06 -7.14
CA ASN A 77 12.18 -11.15 -7.15
C ASN A 77 11.53 -9.77 -7.08
N HIS A 78 12.08 -8.85 -6.28
CA HIS A 78 11.64 -7.45 -6.27
C HIS A 78 11.72 -6.81 -7.67
N LYS A 79 12.83 -7.00 -8.40
CA LYS A 79 12.99 -6.48 -9.77
C LYS A 79 11.96 -7.09 -10.74
N ILE A 80 11.67 -8.39 -10.62
CA ILE A 80 10.68 -9.08 -11.46
C ILE A 80 9.26 -8.56 -11.18
N PHE A 81 8.85 -8.48 -9.92
CA PHE A 81 7.51 -7.98 -9.62
C PHE A 81 7.38 -6.48 -9.93
N ARG A 82 8.46 -5.72 -9.79
CA ARG A 82 8.48 -4.32 -10.19
C ARG A 82 8.22 -4.16 -11.68
N SER A 83 8.86 -4.96 -12.53
CA SER A 83 8.61 -4.91 -13.98
C SER A 83 7.19 -5.33 -14.34
N GLN A 84 6.60 -6.29 -13.61
CA GLN A 84 5.19 -6.66 -13.77
C GLN A 84 4.24 -5.52 -13.38
N LEU A 85 4.54 -4.79 -12.30
CA LEU A 85 3.77 -3.62 -11.91
C LEU A 85 3.86 -2.49 -12.94
N ASP A 86 5.06 -2.23 -13.46
CA ASP A 86 5.27 -1.21 -14.48
C ASP A 86 4.56 -1.58 -15.79
N ALA A 87 4.58 -2.86 -16.20
CA ALA A 87 3.82 -3.36 -17.35
C ALA A 87 2.30 -3.24 -17.15
N TRP A 88 1.80 -3.57 -15.96
CA TRP A 88 0.39 -3.35 -15.61
C TRP A 88 0.01 -1.87 -15.72
N HIS A 89 0.83 -0.96 -15.17
CA HIS A 89 0.55 0.48 -15.22
C HIS A 89 0.57 1.03 -16.65
N GLN A 90 1.54 0.60 -17.47
CA GLN A 90 1.65 1.00 -18.88
C GLN A 90 0.50 0.47 -19.75
N SER A 91 -0.15 -0.62 -19.34
CA SER A 91 -1.30 -1.19 -20.05
C SER A 91 -2.61 -0.42 -19.83
N LEU A 92 -2.65 0.53 -18.88
CA LEU A 92 -3.86 1.28 -18.57
C LEU A 92 -4.24 2.24 -19.71
N PRO A 93 -5.50 2.21 -20.20
CA PRO A 93 -6.03 3.23 -21.11
C PRO A 93 -5.94 4.64 -20.50
N LEU A 94 -5.78 5.65 -21.35
CA LEU A 94 -5.62 7.06 -20.94
C LEU A 94 -6.73 7.54 -19.98
N GLN A 95 -7.95 7.05 -20.18
CA GLN A 95 -9.14 7.42 -19.41
C GLN A 95 -9.04 6.99 -17.94
N ILE A 96 -8.34 5.88 -17.64
CA ILE A 96 -8.18 5.33 -16.28
C ILE A 96 -6.72 5.31 -15.80
N SER A 97 -5.80 5.79 -16.63
CA SER A 97 -4.41 5.97 -16.28
C SER A 97 -4.22 7.18 -15.36
N PHE A 98 -3.18 7.10 -14.53
CA PHE A 98 -2.81 8.08 -13.53
C PHE A 98 -1.29 8.24 -13.51
N PRO A 99 -0.75 9.42 -13.14
CA PRO A 99 0.69 9.61 -13.05
C PRO A 99 1.27 8.79 -11.87
N PRO A 100 2.45 8.16 -12.04
CA PRO A 100 3.20 7.62 -10.92
C PRO A 100 3.56 8.71 -9.90
N PRO A 101 3.73 8.35 -8.62
CA PRO A 101 4.08 9.32 -7.58
C PRO A 101 5.51 9.85 -7.81
N THR A 102 5.65 11.18 -7.95
CA THR A 102 6.95 11.84 -8.12
C THR A 102 7.31 12.77 -6.96
N SER A 103 6.33 13.22 -6.19
CA SER A 103 6.49 14.14 -5.06
C SER A 103 5.29 14.01 -4.11
N THR A 104 4.84 15.10 -3.49
CA THR A 104 3.63 15.14 -2.65
C THR A 104 2.42 14.71 -3.46
N LEU A 105 1.69 13.71 -2.97
CA LEU A 105 0.54 13.17 -3.69
C LEU A 105 -0.73 13.96 -3.35
N GLU A 106 -1.34 14.56 -4.37
CA GLU A 106 -2.67 15.15 -4.24
C GLU A 106 -3.77 14.09 -4.41
N PRO A 107 -4.91 14.21 -3.71
CA PRO A 107 -6.06 13.31 -3.87
C PRO A 107 -6.54 13.25 -5.33
N GLU A 108 -6.85 12.04 -5.82
CA GLU A 108 -7.33 11.83 -7.19
C GLU A 108 -8.85 12.01 -7.24
N PRO A 109 -9.38 12.99 -7.98
CA PRO A 109 -10.82 13.23 -8.04
C PRO A 109 -11.59 12.10 -8.73
N ASP A 110 -11.02 11.49 -9.78
CA ASP A 110 -11.69 10.41 -10.50
C ASP A 110 -11.70 9.13 -9.67
N GLN A 111 -12.86 8.50 -9.50
CA GLN A 111 -13.00 7.34 -8.62
C GLN A 111 -12.20 6.12 -9.13
N CYS A 112 -12.24 5.84 -10.43
CA CYS A 112 -11.56 4.71 -11.04
C CYS A 112 -10.04 4.87 -10.91
N LYS A 113 -9.51 6.04 -11.31
CA LYS A 113 -8.09 6.38 -11.17
C LYS A 113 -7.65 6.34 -9.72
N ARG A 114 -8.47 6.83 -8.78
CA ARG A 114 -8.15 6.81 -7.35
C ARG A 114 -7.98 5.40 -6.83
N ILE A 115 -8.88 4.49 -7.21
CA ILE A 115 -8.81 3.08 -6.81
C ILE A 115 -7.59 2.41 -7.43
N LEU A 116 -7.36 2.54 -8.74
CA LEU A 116 -6.22 1.93 -9.41
C LEU A 116 -4.88 2.49 -8.91
N ARG A 117 -4.81 3.80 -8.65
CA ARG A 117 -3.65 4.43 -8.00
C ARG A 117 -3.42 3.89 -6.59
N ALA A 118 -4.50 3.70 -5.81
CA ALA A 118 -4.38 3.06 -4.51
C ALA A 118 -3.87 1.61 -4.61
N ARG A 119 -4.30 0.84 -5.62
CA ARG A 119 -3.73 -0.50 -5.89
C ARG A 119 -2.25 -0.44 -6.22
N TYR A 120 -1.85 0.48 -7.09
CA TYR A 120 -0.45 0.68 -7.46
C TYR A 120 0.42 0.97 -6.23
N LEU A 121 0.00 1.94 -5.40
CA LEU A 121 0.72 2.30 -4.17
C LEU A 121 0.77 1.14 -3.15
N VAL A 122 -0.30 0.34 -3.04
CA VAL A 122 -0.31 -0.88 -2.22
C VAL A 122 0.75 -1.86 -2.71
N ILE A 123 0.84 -2.08 -4.02
CA ILE A 123 1.81 -3.01 -4.60
C ILE A 123 3.23 -2.51 -4.36
N LEU A 124 3.51 -1.22 -4.60
CA LEU A 124 4.81 -0.62 -4.30
C LEU A 124 5.25 -0.87 -2.85
N GLU A 125 4.34 -0.58 -1.91
CA GLU A 125 4.64 -0.74 -0.49
C GLU A 125 4.86 -2.22 -0.13
N LEU A 126 4.03 -3.14 -0.64
CA LEU A 126 4.20 -4.58 -0.40
C LEU A 126 5.53 -5.10 -0.94
N LEU A 127 5.99 -4.62 -2.10
CA LEU A 127 7.28 -5.02 -2.67
C LEU A 127 8.46 -4.62 -1.79
N CYS A 128 8.37 -3.47 -1.13
CA CYS A 128 9.44 -2.98 -0.25
C CYS A 128 9.35 -3.53 1.18
N ARG A 129 8.17 -3.99 1.61
CA ARG A 129 7.90 -4.40 3.00
C ARG A 129 8.87 -5.46 3.56
N PRO A 130 9.29 -6.51 2.81
CA PRO A 130 10.28 -7.47 3.31
C PRO A 130 11.61 -6.80 3.65
N PHE A 131 12.09 -5.88 2.81
CA PHE A 131 13.34 -5.16 3.02
C PHE A 131 13.27 -4.27 4.26
N VAL A 132 12.16 -3.54 4.43
CA VAL A 132 11.90 -2.76 5.64
C VAL A 132 11.93 -3.68 6.86
N ARG A 133 11.20 -4.81 6.84
CA ARG A 133 11.17 -5.75 7.97
C ARG A 133 12.57 -6.27 8.32
N ILE A 134 13.39 -6.62 7.33
CA ILE A 134 14.75 -7.11 7.53
C ILE A 134 15.62 -6.03 8.18
N CYS A 135 15.60 -4.79 7.65
CA CYS A 135 16.36 -3.67 8.22
C CYS A 135 15.96 -3.33 9.66
N LEU A 136 14.67 -3.41 9.99
CA LEU A 136 14.16 -2.97 11.29
C LEU A 136 14.28 -4.01 12.41
N ASN A 137 14.41 -5.29 12.08
CA ASN A 137 14.35 -6.37 13.10
C ASN A 137 15.64 -7.17 13.24
N HIS A 138 16.56 -7.08 12.27
CA HIS A 138 17.73 -7.95 12.22
C HIS A 138 19.02 -7.17 12.08
N ARG A 139 20.07 -7.66 12.76
CA ARG A 139 21.45 -7.31 12.43
C ARG A 139 21.89 -8.16 11.24
N LEU A 140 22.34 -7.51 10.17
CA LEU A 140 22.64 -8.17 8.91
C LEU A 140 24.12 -8.57 8.85
N SER A 141 24.37 -9.86 8.73
CA SER A 141 25.70 -10.43 8.49
C SER A 141 25.94 -10.61 6.98
N LEU A 142 25.86 -9.49 6.23
CA LEU A 142 25.95 -9.44 4.77
C LEU A 142 27.05 -8.46 4.33
N PRO A 143 27.55 -8.54 3.08
CA PRO A 143 28.44 -7.52 2.53
C PRO A 143 27.80 -6.13 2.56
N ASP A 144 28.57 -5.10 2.88
CA ASP A 144 28.05 -3.72 3.03
C ASP A 144 27.30 -3.23 1.80
N SER A 145 27.82 -3.51 0.59
CA SER A 145 27.17 -3.14 -0.67
C SER A 145 25.78 -3.78 -0.86
N LEU A 146 25.59 -5.00 -0.35
CA LEU A 146 24.30 -5.68 -0.39
C LEU A 146 23.33 -5.08 0.64
N ILE A 147 23.84 -4.70 1.80
CA ILE A 147 23.02 -4.01 2.81
C ILE A 147 22.59 -2.63 2.29
N ASP A 148 23.46 -1.91 1.58
CA ASP A 148 23.12 -0.63 0.97
C ASP A 148 22.03 -0.78 -0.10
N GLU A 149 22.07 -1.85 -0.93
CA GLU A 149 21.00 -2.13 -1.91
C GLU A 149 19.67 -2.45 -1.20
N ILE A 150 19.69 -3.26 -0.15
CA ILE A 150 18.51 -3.57 0.69
C ILE A 150 17.95 -2.31 1.33
N ALA A 151 18.81 -1.49 1.95
CA ALA A 151 18.42 -0.26 2.62
C ALA A 151 17.85 0.77 1.65
N SER A 152 18.37 0.85 0.42
CA SER A 152 17.83 1.69 -0.64
C SER A 152 16.38 1.31 -0.99
N VAL A 153 16.11 0.02 -1.20
CA VAL A 153 14.75 -0.48 -1.47
C VAL A 153 13.84 -0.26 -0.26
N ALA A 154 14.32 -0.51 0.95
CA ALA A 154 13.56 -0.27 2.18
C ALA A 154 13.20 1.22 2.35
N SER A 155 14.14 2.13 2.07
CA SER A 155 13.92 3.58 2.13
C SER A 155 12.86 4.03 1.12
N TYR A 156 12.87 3.48 -0.09
CA TYR A 156 11.78 3.69 -1.05
C TYR A 156 10.43 3.16 -0.51
N GLY A 157 10.43 2.06 0.23
CA GLY A 157 9.25 1.55 0.94
C GLY A 157 8.69 2.53 1.98
N LEU A 158 9.56 3.24 2.70
CA LEU A 158 9.15 4.29 3.64
C LEU A 158 8.50 5.47 2.88
N GLN A 159 9.06 5.86 1.75
CA GLN A 159 8.43 6.86 0.86
C GLN A 159 7.05 6.38 0.36
N CYS A 160 6.92 5.11 0.01
CA CYS A 160 5.64 4.53 -0.39
C CYS A 160 4.60 4.58 0.73
N CYS A 161 5.01 4.38 1.99
CA CYS A 161 4.13 4.56 3.15
C CYS A 161 3.61 5.99 3.25
N VAL A 162 4.47 6.99 3.06
CA VAL A 162 4.09 8.41 3.03
C VAL A 162 3.09 8.69 1.91
N TRP A 163 3.36 8.26 0.68
CA TRP A 163 2.43 8.46 -0.44
C TRP A 163 1.06 7.82 -0.20
N ARG A 164 1.00 6.68 0.50
CA ARG A 164 -0.27 6.03 0.85
C ARG A 164 -1.07 6.82 1.88
N LEU A 165 -0.40 7.47 2.84
CA LEU A 165 -1.07 8.39 3.77
C LEU A 165 -1.61 9.62 3.03
N GLN A 166 -0.82 10.18 2.12
CA GLN A 166 -1.19 11.36 1.33
C GLN A 166 -2.33 11.09 0.34
N ALA A 167 -2.42 9.87 -0.19
CA ALA A 167 -3.43 9.50 -1.18
C ALA A 167 -4.89 9.66 -0.70
N VAL A 168 -5.11 9.72 0.62
CA VAL A 168 -6.44 9.88 1.21
C VAL A 168 -6.35 10.87 2.37
N ARG A 169 -6.63 12.15 2.08
CA ARG A 169 -6.55 13.21 3.08
C ARG A 169 -7.81 13.36 3.95
N THR A 170 -8.98 12.98 3.44
CA THR A 170 -10.26 13.17 4.16
C THR A 170 -11.20 12.00 3.93
N VAL A 171 -11.78 11.49 5.02
CA VAL A 171 -12.83 10.47 4.99
C VAL A 171 -14.13 11.08 5.52
N PRO A 172 -15.05 11.51 4.63
CA PRO A 172 -16.27 12.19 5.07
C PRO A 172 -17.29 11.25 5.73
N ARG A 173 -17.20 9.94 5.49
CA ARG A 173 -18.13 8.95 6.04
C ARG A 173 -17.47 7.58 6.15
N LEU A 174 -17.81 6.81 7.19
CA LEU A 174 -17.44 5.40 7.30
C LEU A 174 -18.22 4.55 6.28
N ASP A 175 -17.52 3.98 5.31
CA ASP A 175 -18.02 2.91 4.44
C ASP A 175 -17.14 1.66 4.56
N HIS A 176 -17.47 0.59 3.80
CA HIS A 176 -16.70 -0.65 3.84
C HIS A 176 -15.24 -0.47 3.37
N GLY A 177 -14.98 0.45 2.44
CA GLY A 177 -13.64 0.76 1.94
C GLY A 177 -12.79 1.50 2.98
N VAL A 178 -13.42 2.33 3.80
CA VAL A 178 -12.74 3.10 4.86
C VAL A 178 -12.06 2.20 5.89
N TRP A 179 -12.69 1.10 6.31
CA TRP A 179 -12.06 0.21 7.31
C TRP A 179 -10.76 -0.41 6.81
N ILE A 180 -10.73 -0.80 5.53
CA ILE A 180 -9.54 -1.33 4.87
C ILE A 180 -8.48 -0.23 4.78
N TRP A 181 -8.88 0.98 4.40
CA TRP A 181 -8.00 2.13 4.34
C TRP A 181 -7.38 2.46 5.70
N VAL A 182 -8.17 2.58 6.77
CA VAL A 182 -7.65 2.91 8.11
C VAL A 182 -6.60 1.89 8.55
N ARG A 183 -6.86 0.59 8.38
CA ARG A 183 -5.90 -0.45 8.77
C ARG A 183 -4.60 -0.36 7.98
N ASN A 184 -4.72 -0.09 6.68
CA ASN A 184 -3.58 0.09 5.80
C ASN A 184 -2.74 1.32 6.17
N SER A 185 -3.39 2.47 6.40
CA SER A 185 -2.73 3.70 6.84
C SER A 185 -2.14 3.58 8.24
N THR A 186 -2.78 2.82 9.13
CA THR A 186 -2.21 2.46 10.43
C THR A 186 -0.94 1.64 10.26
N ALA A 187 -0.94 0.64 9.39
CA ALA A 187 0.26 -0.16 9.11
C ALA A 187 1.39 0.70 8.54
N CYS A 188 1.10 1.61 7.60
CA CYS A 188 2.08 2.57 7.08
C CYS A 188 2.62 3.50 8.17
N SER A 189 1.75 4.02 9.04
CA SER A 189 2.15 4.86 10.17
C SER A 189 3.08 4.12 11.13
N MET A 190 2.74 2.87 11.46
CA MET A 190 3.57 2.03 12.34
C MET A 190 4.91 1.65 11.71
N ILE A 191 4.97 1.45 10.39
CA ILE A 191 6.23 1.25 9.67
C ILE A 191 7.13 2.49 9.79
N LEU A 192 6.58 3.67 9.52
CA LEU A 192 7.32 4.94 9.61
C LEU A 192 7.81 5.19 11.05
N LEU A 193 6.95 5.00 12.04
CA LEU A 193 7.31 5.10 13.46
C LEU A 193 8.37 4.07 13.84
N GLY A 194 8.26 2.83 13.34
CA GLY A 194 9.24 1.76 13.55
C GLY A 194 10.61 2.14 12.99
N ALA A 195 10.66 2.66 11.77
CA ALA A 195 11.90 3.14 11.15
C ALA A 195 12.51 4.34 11.88
N ALA A 196 11.69 5.28 12.33
CA ALA A 196 12.16 6.39 13.16
C ALA A 196 12.75 5.87 14.49
N ARG A 197 12.13 4.88 15.14
CA ARG A 197 12.64 4.30 16.38
C ARG A 197 13.89 3.45 16.20
N SER A 198 13.98 2.68 15.11
CA SER A 198 15.12 1.81 14.85
C SER A 198 16.43 2.57 14.69
N SER A 199 16.37 3.86 14.32
CA SER A 199 17.55 4.73 14.28
C SER A 199 18.26 4.89 15.64
N LEU A 200 17.55 4.61 16.74
CA LEU A 200 18.09 4.65 18.10
C LEU A 200 18.88 3.40 18.50
N TYR A 201 18.94 2.39 17.62
CA TYR A 201 19.52 1.07 17.89
C TYR A 201 20.69 0.81 16.91
N PRO A 202 21.92 1.21 17.28
CA PRO A 202 23.09 1.12 16.40
C PRO A 202 23.45 -0.30 15.94
N GLU A 203 23.00 -1.32 16.67
CA GLU A 203 23.18 -2.73 16.31
C GLU A 203 22.44 -3.14 15.03
N LEU A 204 21.40 -2.39 14.66
CA LEU A 204 20.63 -2.59 13.44
C LEU A 204 21.31 -1.87 12.27
N ASN A 205 22.39 -2.48 11.78
CA ASN A 205 23.20 -1.92 10.67
C ASN A 205 22.42 -1.68 9.36
N GLY A 206 21.29 -2.38 9.15
CA GLY A 206 20.36 -2.09 8.06
C GLY A 206 19.51 -0.85 8.32
N ALA A 207 19.00 -0.68 9.55
CA ALA A 207 18.20 0.48 9.95
C ALA A 207 19.01 1.78 9.91
N ALA A 208 20.28 1.74 10.31
CA ALA A 208 21.17 2.90 10.29
C ALA A 208 21.40 3.50 8.88
N ARG A 209 21.15 2.71 7.83
CA ARG A 209 21.26 3.12 6.42
C ARG A 209 19.94 3.58 5.81
N LEU A 210 18.84 3.52 6.56
CA LEU A 210 17.53 3.92 6.04
C LEU A 210 17.45 5.44 5.91
N TRP A 211 16.91 5.88 4.78
CA TRP A 211 16.46 7.25 4.59
C TRP A 211 14.97 7.34 4.92
N LEU A 212 14.63 8.18 5.89
CA LEU A 212 13.26 8.46 6.29
C LEU A 212 12.79 9.78 5.65
N PRO A 213 11.65 9.82 4.94
CA PRO A 213 11.17 11.05 4.30
C PRO A 213 10.91 12.16 5.32
N GLY A 214 11.41 13.37 5.12
CA GLY A 214 11.38 14.44 6.14
C GLY A 214 9.98 14.82 6.65
N ASN A 215 8.95 14.67 5.81
CA ASN A 215 7.54 14.96 6.12
C ASN A 215 6.78 13.79 6.77
N TRP A 216 7.43 12.64 7.03
CA TRP A 216 6.76 11.43 7.52
C TRP A 216 5.90 11.68 8.76
N ARG A 217 6.38 12.51 9.69
CA ARG A 217 5.71 12.78 10.97
C ARG A 217 4.45 13.59 10.76
N ASP A 218 4.51 14.61 9.89
CA ASP A 218 3.37 15.46 9.56
C ASP A 218 2.27 14.65 8.87
N ASP A 219 2.63 13.74 7.96
CA ASP A 219 1.67 12.86 7.30
C ASP A 219 1.00 11.87 8.28
N VAL A 220 1.75 11.35 9.26
CA VAL A 220 1.19 10.49 10.32
C VAL A 220 0.25 11.30 11.23
N LEU A 221 0.63 12.53 11.60
CA LEU A 221 -0.21 13.41 12.42
C LEU A 221 -1.47 13.85 11.68
N ALA A 222 -1.38 14.15 10.38
CA ALA A 222 -2.52 14.49 9.53
C ALA A 222 -3.50 13.31 9.44
N PHE A 223 -3.00 12.09 9.25
CA PHE A 223 -3.82 10.88 9.29
C PHE A 223 -4.50 10.70 10.64
N LEU A 224 -3.75 10.85 11.74
CA LEU A 224 -4.31 10.71 13.10
C LEU A 224 -5.40 11.74 13.38
N SER A 225 -5.20 12.98 12.97
CA SER A 225 -6.17 14.07 13.09
C SER A 225 -7.45 13.74 12.31
N GLY A 226 -7.32 13.22 11.08
CA GLY A 226 -8.46 12.76 10.29
C GLY A 226 -9.22 11.59 10.92
N MET A 227 -8.58 10.80 11.78
CA MET A 227 -9.21 9.70 12.53
C MET A 227 -9.84 10.13 13.85
N GLU A 228 -9.61 11.35 14.33
CA GLU A 228 -10.02 11.78 15.67
C GLU A 228 -11.54 11.67 15.89
N MET A 229 -12.33 11.97 14.86
CA MET A 229 -13.79 11.82 14.90
C MET A 229 -14.24 10.37 15.16
N PHE A 230 -13.37 9.39 14.88
CA PHE A 230 -13.61 7.96 15.10
C PHE A 230 -12.84 7.39 16.31
N SER A 231 -12.17 8.25 17.09
CA SER A 231 -11.36 7.86 18.26
C SER A 231 -12.15 7.09 19.32
N ARG A 232 -13.48 7.24 19.34
CA ARG A 232 -14.40 6.58 20.27
C ARG A 232 -15.26 5.49 19.63
N GLU A 233 -15.05 5.17 18.36
CA GLU A 233 -15.84 4.13 17.65
C GLU A 233 -15.40 2.73 18.09
N PRO A 234 -16.24 1.98 18.84
CA PRO A 234 -15.86 0.66 19.32
C PRO A 234 -15.84 -0.42 18.23
N ARG A 235 -16.49 -0.19 17.08
CA ARG A 235 -16.61 -1.18 16.00
C ARG A 235 -15.43 -1.11 15.03
N GLY A 236 -15.18 -2.22 14.33
CA GLY A 236 -14.21 -2.29 13.22
C GLY A 236 -12.74 -2.14 13.59
N GLY A 237 -12.42 -1.84 14.86
CA GLY A 237 -11.05 -1.71 15.38
C GLY A 237 -10.42 -0.33 15.22
N VAL A 238 -11.16 0.68 14.74
CA VAL A 238 -10.61 2.02 14.45
C VAL A 238 -10.12 2.75 15.69
N MET A 239 -10.86 2.66 16.81
CA MET A 239 -10.37 3.16 18.11
C MET A 239 -9.01 2.56 18.49
N HIS A 240 -8.78 1.27 18.23
CA HIS A 240 -7.51 0.61 18.56
C HIS A 240 -6.38 1.11 17.65
N CYS A 241 -6.65 1.29 16.35
CA CYS A 241 -5.72 1.91 15.41
C CYS A 241 -5.32 3.33 15.86
N TYR A 242 -6.30 4.16 16.23
CA TYR A 242 -6.06 5.52 16.73
C TYR A 242 -5.18 5.52 17.98
N ARG A 243 -5.52 4.69 18.98
CA ARG A 243 -4.76 4.58 20.24
C ARG A 243 -3.34 4.08 20.01
N LEU A 244 -3.15 3.11 19.12
CA LEU A 244 -1.84 2.54 18.80
C LEU A 244 -0.88 3.60 18.25
N ILE A 245 -1.36 4.41 17.30
CA ILE A 245 -0.56 5.49 16.70
C ILE A 245 -0.30 6.60 17.74
N SER A 246 -1.33 7.03 18.46
CA SER A 246 -1.23 8.09 19.47
C SER A 246 -0.18 7.75 20.54
N SER A 247 -0.31 6.58 21.15
CA SER A 247 0.63 6.10 22.18
C SER A 247 2.05 5.97 21.63
N SER A 248 2.19 5.63 20.34
CA SER A 248 3.51 5.52 19.70
C SER A 248 4.15 6.89 19.46
N LEU A 249 3.36 7.92 19.15
CA LEU A 249 3.86 9.28 18.99
C LEU A 249 4.25 9.93 20.32
N GLU A 250 3.47 9.71 21.39
CA GLU A 250 3.79 10.19 22.74
C GLU A 250 5.15 9.65 23.24
N GLY A 251 5.45 8.38 22.94
CA GLY A 251 6.75 7.79 23.27
C GLY A 251 7.97 8.44 22.60
N PHE A 252 7.77 9.28 21.57
CA PHE A 252 8.84 10.13 21.02
C PHE A 252 9.00 11.45 21.78
N GLN A 253 7.91 12.03 22.30
CA GLN A 253 7.97 13.32 23.01
C GLN A 253 8.67 13.21 24.37
N ASN A 254 8.52 12.08 25.06
CA ASN A 254 9.14 11.84 26.37
C ASN A 254 10.64 11.50 26.33
N LYS A 255 11.27 11.49 25.16
CA LYS A 255 12.72 11.22 25.00
C LYS A 255 13.55 12.46 24.64
N ASP A 256 12.91 13.59 24.39
CA ASP A 256 13.55 14.89 24.08
C ASP A 256 13.60 15.83 25.31
N THR A 257 13.37 15.29 26.52
CA THR A 257 13.54 15.94 27.84
C THR A 257 14.45 15.10 28.72
#